data_AF-M1MED5-F1
#
_entry.id   AF-M1MED5-F1
#
_cell.length_a   1.000
_cell.length_b   1.000
_cell.length_c   1.000
_cell.angle_alpha   90.00
_cell.angle_beta   90.00
_cell.angle_gamma   90.00
#
_symmetry.space_group_name_H-M   'P 1'
#
loop_
_entity.id
_entity.type
_entity.pdbx_description
1 polymer ?
#
loop_
_entity_poly.entity_id
_entity_poly.type
_entity_poly.pdbx_seq_one_letter_code
_entity_poly.pdbx_strand_id
1 'polypeptide(L)'
;MTKPLLHTEFEGISSLRKAIVKGDISAVEIAKSCLDRIESLAIINAFLDIRPEVTISQAEKVDKEISNGLIKPLSGIPIAHKDVFVTTDWHTTAASKMLAGYFSPFNATVVEKLRSAGAVSLGKLNCDEFAMGSTNENSAYGPVANPWDYSKVPGGSSGGSAAVIAARMVYAATATDTGGSVRLPSALCGVSGIKPTYGSTSRYGIIAFASSLDQAGIIAKSSKDLLDLLDTMIGFDGKDATCLAKCNNIENQPGKIRTDVKNHITKFNKNNSYPLKGIRIGLPKEFFGDNLSEEVSKSVIKAICDFENLGASIVKISLPLTELTIPTYYVIASAEAYSNLSRFDGIRYGHRTKNYKNIDEMITKSRSEGFGSEVKRRILLGAHVLSSNNYEKFYLKAKSTRKTIAQDLKNSLLNECDVIMGPVSQRTAKNIGDNSSNTLDWLADMYTLGASLAGLPAMSIPCGFDNNNLPIGLQIIGNYFDEGLILALSDCYQNITNWHKQYPKI
;
A
#
# COMPACT_ATOMS: atom_id res chain seq x y z
N MET A 1 18.38 27.99 13.49
CA MET A 1 17.18 27.17 13.26
C MET A 1 16.89 27.24 11.78
N THR A 2 17.07 26.14 11.04
CA THR A 2 16.61 26.05 9.66
C THR A 2 15.09 26.25 9.65
N LYS A 3 14.60 27.15 8.80
CA LYS A 3 13.15 27.35 8.63
C LYS A 3 12.53 26.01 8.21
N PRO A 4 11.39 25.58 8.79
CA PRO A 4 10.71 24.37 8.34
C PRO A 4 10.45 24.46 6.84
N LEU A 5 10.55 23.32 6.14
CA LEU A 5 10.28 23.27 4.71
C LEU A 5 8.81 23.64 4.47
N LEU A 6 8.56 24.44 3.45
CA LEU A 6 7.27 25.09 3.20
C LEU A 6 6.09 24.10 3.18
N HIS A 7 6.27 22.95 2.52
CA HIS A 7 5.24 21.90 2.45
C HIS A 7 5.00 21.18 3.80
N THR A 8 5.85 21.36 4.81
CA THR A 8 5.66 20.74 6.14
C THR A 8 4.84 21.61 7.09
N GLU A 9 4.52 22.85 6.71
CA GLU A 9 3.73 23.79 7.53
C GLU A 9 2.23 23.45 7.60
N PHE A 10 1.75 22.54 6.75
CA PHE A 10 0.34 22.16 6.66
C PHE A 10 0.06 20.83 7.37
N GLU A 11 -1.07 20.77 8.09
CA GLU A 11 -1.46 19.57 8.82
C GLU A 11 -1.62 18.32 7.92
N GLY A 12 -2.16 18.50 6.71
CA GLY A 12 -2.44 17.45 5.74
C GLY A 12 -2.97 18.01 4.42
N ILE A 13 -3.55 17.14 3.59
CA ILE A 13 -3.99 17.45 2.22
C ILE A 13 -5.06 18.55 2.21
N SER A 14 -6.05 18.45 3.10
CA SER A 14 -7.16 19.41 3.15
C SER A 14 -6.70 20.84 3.45
N SER A 15 -5.76 21.02 4.40
CA SER A 15 -5.24 22.34 4.76
C SER A 15 -4.32 22.90 3.69
N LEU A 16 -3.45 22.07 3.10
CA LEU A 16 -2.62 22.47 1.96
C LEU A 16 -3.48 22.94 0.78
N ARG A 17 -4.45 22.11 0.35
CA ARG A 17 -5.32 22.43 -0.79
C ARG A 17 -6.03 23.77 -0.60
N LYS A 18 -6.51 24.05 0.62
CA LYS A 18 -7.19 25.33 0.93
C LYS A 18 -6.27 26.52 0.74
N ALA A 19 -5.02 26.43 1.18
CA ALA A 19 -4.03 27.50 1.01
C ALA A 19 -3.71 27.72 -0.48
N ILE A 20 -3.54 26.64 -1.26
CA ILE A 20 -3.31 26.71 -2.70
C ILE A 20 -4.48 27.38 -3.42
N VAL A 21 -5.70 26.91 -3.16
CA VAL A 21 -6.93 27.45 -3.80
C VAL A 21 -7.17 28.92 -3.43
N LYS A 22 -6.80 29.34 -2.21
CA LYS A 22 -6.91 30.72 -1.76
C LYS A 22 -5.84 31.64 -2.38
N GLY A 23 -4.79 31.08 -2.96
CA GLY A 23 -3.64 31.82 -3.50
C GLY A 23 -2.68 32.29 -2.41
N ASP A 24 -2.73 31.72 -1.20
CA ASP A 24 -1.77 32.00 -0.13
C ASP A 24 -0.38 31.41 -0.47
N ILE A 25 -0.36 30.38 -1.32
CA ILE A 25 0.81 29.66 -1.83
C ILE A 25 0.47 29.01 -3.17
N SER A 26 1.43 28.86 -4.07
CA SER A 26 1.24 28.18 -5.36
C SER A 26 1.53 26.67 -5.29
N ALA A 27 0.96 25.90 -6.21
CA ALA A 27 1.32 24.49 -6.41
C ALA A 27 2.80 24.37 -6.80
N VAL A 28 3.35 25.32 -7.56
CA VAL A 28 4.77 25.37 -7.94
C VAL A 28 5.67 25.52 -6.72
N GLU A 29 5.37 26.42 -5.79
CA GLU A 29 6.17 26.61 -4.56
C GLU A 29 6.21 25.34 -3.70
N ILE A 30 5.06 24.68 -3.59
CA ILE A 30 4.93 23.42 -2.84
C ILE A 30 5.70 22.29 -3.54
N ALA A 31 5.55 22.16 -4.86
CA ALA A 31 6.28 21.15 -5.64
C ALA A 31 7.80 21.32 -5.52
N LYS A 32 8.30 22.56 -5.62
CA LYS A 32 9.73 22.87 -5.41
C LYS A 32 10.19 22.46 -4.01
N SER A 33 9.44 22.85 -2.98
CA SER A 33 9.81 22.51 -1.60
C SER A 33 9.85 20.99 -1.35
N CYS A 34 8.95 20.22 -1.97
CA CYS A 34 8.99 18.76 -1.92
C CYS A 34 10.19 18.18 -2.69
N LEU A 35 10.50 18.70 -3.89
CA LEU A 35 11.67 18.30 -4.67
C LEU A 35 12.98 18.55 -3.89
N ASP A 36 13.10 19.70 -3.22
CA ASP A 36 14.25 20.02 -2.36
C ASP A 36 14.40 19.01 -1.21
N ARG A 37 13.28 18.59 -0.58
CA ARG A 37 13.28 17.54 0.46
C ARG A 37 13.78 16.22 -0.12
N ILE A 38 13.28 15.83 -1.30
CA ILE A 38 13.63 14.57 -1.96
C ILE A 38 15.14 14.53 -2.25
N GLU A 39 15.71 15.63 -2.78
CA GLU A 39 17.14 15.73 -3.03
C GLU A 39 17.95 15.66 -1.73
N SER A 40 17.55 16.40 -0.69
CA SER A 40 18.26 16.43 0.60
C SER A 40 18.31 15.07 1.33
N LEU A 41 17.38 14.17 1.00
CA LEU A 41 17.23 12.86 1.62
C LEU A 41 17.42 11.70 0.61
N ALA A 42 18.19 11.94 -0.44
CA ALA A 42 18.52 10.93 -1.46
C ALA A 42 19.14 9.64 -0.87
N ILE A 43 19.77 9.73 0.31
CA ILE A 43 20.32 8.59 1.06
C ILE A 43 19.28 7.50 1.38
N ILE A 44 17.99 7.85 1.43
CA ILE A 44 16.89 6.91 1.69
C ILE A 44 16.66 5.99 0.48
N ASN A 45 17.10 6.39 -0.72
CA ASN A 45 16.93 5.65 -1.98
C ASN A 45 15.47 5.32 -2.34
N ALA A 46 14.54 6.19 -1.94
CA ALA A 46 13.10 5.97 -2.09
C ALA A 46 12.54 6.24 -3.50
N PHE A 47 13.26 6.96 -4.36
CA PHE A 47 12.84 7.31 -5.72
C PHE A 47 13.73 6.61 -6.76
N LEU A 48 13.13 6.18 -7.87
CA LEU A 48 13.80 5.55 -9.02
C LEU A 48 13.87 6.47 -10.24
N ASP A 49 12.86 7.32 -10.46
CA ASP A 49 12.84 8.29 -11.55
C ASP A 49 12.18 9.59 -11.05
N ILE A 50 12.91 10.70 -11.12
CA ILE A 50 12.49 12.05 -10.75
C ILE A 50 12.77 12.95 -11.95
N ARG A 51 11.80 13.79 -12.30
CA ARG A 51 11.88 14.73 -13.44
C ARG A 51 11.32 16.08 -13.03
N PRO A 52 12.12 16.93 -12.38
CA PRO A 52 11.66 18.21 -11.85
C PRO A 52 10.93 19.05 -12.90
N GLU A 53 11.39 19.05 -14.15
CA GLU A 53 10.78 19.77 -15.26
C GLU A 53 9.34 19.33 -15.55
N VAL A 54 9.06 18.03 -15.47
CA VAL A 54 7.71 17.49 -15.65
C VAL A 54 6.83 17.87 -14.45
N THR A 55 7.35 17.69 -13.24
CA THR A 55 6.65 18.04 -11.98
C THR A 55 6.25 19.51 -11.98
N ILE A 56 7.18 20.41 -12.30
CA ILE A 56 6.94 21.86 -12.30
C ILE A 56 5.95 22.23 -13.39
N SER A 57 6.05 21.66 -14.59
CA SER A 57 5.06 21.90 -15.66
C SER A 57 3.64 21.46 -15.25
N GLN A 58 3.50 20.32 -14.56
CA GLN A 58 2.22 19.88 -14.00
C GLN A 58 1.69 20.87 -12.95
N ALA A 59 2.54 21.37 -12.06
CA ALA A 59 2.17 22.35 -11.04
C ALA A 59 1.72 23.69 -11.65
N GLU A 60 2.47 24.22 -12.62
CA GLU A 60 2.13 25.45 -13.35
C GLU A 60 0.77 25.34 -14.05
N LYS A 61 0.49 24.18 -14.65
CA LYS A 61 -0.82 23.90 -15.25
C LYS A 61 -1.93 23.98 -14.21
N VAL A 62 -1.72 23.40 -13.03
CA VAL A 62 -2.71 23.44 -11.95
C VAL A 62 -2.93 24.88 -11.44
N ASP A 63 -1.86 25.64 -11.22
CA ASP A 63 -1.97 27.05 -10.81
C ASP A 63 -2.76 27.87 -11.85
N LYS A 64 -2.50 27.63 -13.15
CA LYS A 64 -3.28 28.22 -14.23
C LYS A 64 -4.75 27.78 -14.21
N GLU A 65 -5.05 26.51 -13.99
CA GLU A 65 -6.43 26.02 -13.86
C GLU A 65 -7.16 26.72 -12.70
N ILE A 66 -6.53 26.85 -11.53
CA ILE A 66 -7.07 27.54 -10.35
C ILE A 66 -7.32 29.02 -10.67
N SER A 67 -6.37 29.72 -11.32
CA SER A 67 -6.54 31.13 -11.70
C SER A 67 -7.72 31.36 -12.66
N ASN A 68 -8.10 30.33 -13.43
CA ASN A 68 -9.26 30.36 -14.33
C ASN A 68 -10.55 29.82 -13.65
N GLY A 69 -10.53 29.58 -12.34
CA GLY A 69 -11.67 29.08 -11.56
C GLY A 69 -11.91 27.57 -11.63
N LEU A 70 -11.03 26.80 -12.28
CA LEU A 70 -11.14 25.33 -12.33
C LEU A 70 -10.42 24.70 -11.13
N ILE A 71 -11.19 24.45 -10.07
CA ILE A 71 -10.68 23.84 -8.84
C ILE A 71 -11.08 22.36 -8.78
N LYS A 72 -10.10 21.46 -8.75
CA LYS A 72 -10.29 20.01 -8.72
C LYS A 72 -10.10 19.43 -7.31
N PRO A 73 -10.49 18.16 -7.05
CA PRO A 73 -10.43 17.57 -5.71
C PRO A 73 -9.03 17.52 -5.08
N LEU A 74 -7.98 17.37 -5.89
CA LEU A 74 -6.58 17.26 -5.46
C LEU A 74 -5.68 18.34 -6.07
N SER A 75 -6.25 19.46 -6.54
CA SER A 75 -5.51 20.59 -7.11
C SER A 75 -4.27 20.95 -6.28
N GLY A 76 -3.10 20.68 -6.85
CA GLY A 76 -1.79 21.14 -6.38
C GLY A 76 -1.16 20.22 -5.33
N ILE A 77 -1.77 19.07 -5.05
CA ILE A 77 -1.28 18.16 -4.01
C ILE A 77 -0.13 17.30 -4.53
N PRO A 78 1.06 17.36 -3.89
CA PRO A 78 2.23 16.53 -4.23
C PRO A 78 1.98 15.05 -3.91
N ILE A 79 2.09 14.20 -4.93
CA ILE A 79 2.03 12.75 -4.79
C ILE A 79 3.20 12.08 -5.51
N ALA A 80 3.46 10.82 -5.18
CA ALA A 80 4.39 9.98 -5.94
C ALA A 80 3.83 8.57 -6.11
N HIS A 81 4.32 7.84 -7.11
CA HIS A 81 3.74 6.56 -7.51
C HIS A 81 4.72 5.41 -7.32
N LYS A 82 4.32 4.32 -6.66
CA LYS A 82 5.08 3.06 -6.69
C LYS A 82 5.42 2.69 -8.13
N ASP A 83 6.64 2.21 -8.37
CA ASP A 83 7.15 2.01 -9.73
C ASP A 83 6.48 0.88 -10.54
N VAL A 84 5.49 0.18 -9.96
CA VAL A 84 4.64 -0.80 -10.67
C VAL A 84 3.46 -0.16 -11.41
N PHE A 85 3.13 1.09 -11.11
CA PHE A 85 2.12 1.83 -11.87
C PHE A 85 2.76 2.34 -13.16
N VAL A 86 2.21 1.95 -14.31
CA VAL A 86 2.71 2.40 -15.61
C VAL A 86 2.44 3.89 -15.80
N THR A 87 3.45 4.62 -16.27
CA THR A 87 3.41 6.06 -16.50
C THR A 87 3.99 6.41 -17.87
N THR A 88 3.44 7.44 -18.48
CA THR A 88 3.94 8.02 -19.75
C THR A 88 5.08 9.02 -19.49
N ASP A 89 5.01 9.72 -18.37
CA ASP A 89 5.90 10.84 -18.02
C ASP A 89 7.24 10.40 -17.40
N TRP A 90 7.27 9.23 -16.75
CA TRP A 90 8.44 8.63 -16.10
C TRP A 90 8.61 7.17 -16.50
N HIS A 91 9.83 6.64 -16.35
CA HIS A 91 10.09 5.21 -16.53
C HIS A 91 9.27 4.36 -15.55
N THR A 92 8.85 3.18 -15.97
CA THR A 92 8.22 2.17 -15.10
C THR A 92 9.05 0.90 -15.16
N THR A 93 9.83 0.65 -14.11
CA THR A 93 10.80 -0.45 -14.09
C THR A 93 10.36 -1.63 -13.21
N ALA A 94 9.32 -1.44 -12.38
CA ALA A 94 8.97 -2.37 -11.31
C ALA A 94 10.20 -2.74 -10.44
N ALA A 95 11.11 -1.79 -10.25
CA ALA A 95 12.40 -1.96 -9.60
C ALA A 95 13.26 -3.13 -10.15
N SER A 96 13.12 -3.46 -11.45
CA SER A 96 13.80 -4.57 -12.12
C SER A 96 14.71 -4.10 -13.25
N LYS A 97 15.80 -4.86 -13.48
CA LYS A 97 16.62 -4.72 -14.70
C LYS A 97 15.84 -5.11 -15.95
N MET A 98 14.86 -6.01 -15.82
CA MET A 98 14.00 -6.44 -16.92
C MET A 98 13.28 -5.27 -17.61
N LEU A 99 13.00 -4.19 -16.89
CA LEU A 99 12.27 -3.03 -17.40
C LEU A 99 13.07 -1.72 -17.23
N ALA A 100 14.39 -1.81 -17.08
CA ALA A 100 15.25 -0.63 -17.02
C ALA A 100 15.02 0.27 -18.26
N GLY A 101 14.70 1.55 -18.02
CA GLY A 101 14.44 2.52 -19.09
C GLY A 101 13.10 2.38 -19.82
N TYR A 102 12.18 1.51 -19.37
CA TYR A 102 10.88 1.33 -20.03
C TYR A 102 9.95 2.54 -19.80
N PHE A 103 9.48 3.16 -20.88
CA PHE A 103 8.33 4.08 -20.85
C PHE A 103 7.07 3.36 -21.30
N SER A 104 5.97 3.58 -20.56
CA SER A 104 4.69 3.06 -20.98
C SER A 104 4.04 3.95 -22.04
N PRO A 105 3.36 3.38 -23.05
CA PRO A 105 2.58 4.17 -24.00
C PRO A 105 1.25 4.70 -23.43
N PHE A 106 0.93 4.38 -22.16
CA PHE A 106 -0.28 4.84 -21.47
C PHE A 106 -0.06 4.93 -19.96
N ASN A 107 -0.92 5.68 -19.26
CA ASN A 107 -0.95 5.75 -17.80
C ASN A 107 -1.86 4.65 -17.21
N ALA A 108 -1.49 4.13 -16.05
CA ALA A 108 -2.41 3.35 -15.23
C ALA A 108 -3.68 4.15 -14.91
N THR A 109 -4.83 3.48 -14.82
CA THR A 109 -6.11 4.17 -14.56
C THR A 109 -6.08 4.97 -13.26
N VAL A 110 -5.44 4.43 -12.21
CA VAL A 110 -5.26 5.13 -10.92
C VAL A 110 -4.43 6.40 -11.09
N VAL A 111 -3.33 6.34 -11.85
CA VAL A 111 -2.48 7.51 -12.13
C VAL A 111 -3.29 8.57 -12.89
N GLU A 112 -4.03 8.16 -13.92
CA GLU A 112 -4.83 9.09 -14.73
C GLU A 112 -5.95 9.76 -13.92
N LYS A 113 -6.61 9.03 -13.02
CA LYS A 113 -7.64 9.60 -12.12
C LYS A 113 -7.05 10.64 -11.18
N LEU A 114 -5.91 10.33 -10.54
CA LEU A 114 -5.25 11.27 -9.62
C LEU A 114 -4.74 12.52 -10.35
N ARG A 115 -4.14 12.35 -11.53
CA ARG A 115 -3.72 13.45 -12.41
C ARG A 115 -4.91 14.31 -12.84
N SER A 116 -6.02 13.67 -13.26
CA SER A 116 -7.25 14.36 -13.67
C SER A 116 -7.90 15.12 -12.52
N ALA A 117 -7.70 14.66 -11.27
CA ALA A 117 -8.13 15.35 -10.07
C ALA A 117 -7.20 16.51 -9.65
N GLY A 118 -6.14 16.79 -10.41
CA GLY A 118 -5.25 17.93 -10.20
C GLY A 118 -4.06 17.66 -9.27
N ALA A 119 -3.80 16.40 -8.92
CA ALA A 119 -2.59 16.05 -8.18
C ALA A 119 -1.33 16.25 -9.05
N VAL A 120 -0.23 16.64 -8.41
CA VAL A 120 1.08 16.85 -9.05
C VAL A 120 1.97 15.66 -8.71
N SER A 121 2.45 14.93 -9.71
CA SER A 121 3.28 13.74 -9.51
C SER A 121 4.77 14.12 -9.46
N LEU A 122 5.49 13.62 -8.46
CA LEU A 122 6.91 13.95 -8.24
C LEU A 122 7.89 12.89 -8.76
N GLY A 123 7.37 11.74 -9.16
CA GLY A 123 8.19 10.66 -9.72
C GLY A 123 7.74 9.27 -9.29
N LYS A 124 8.67 8.33 -9.46
CA LYS A 124 8.46 6.89 -9.29
C LYS A 124 9.22 6.39 -8.08
N LEU A 125 8.53 5.63 -7.23
CA LEU A 125 9.04 5.19 -5.94
C LEU A 125 9.56 3.77 -6.02
N ASN A 126 10.69 3.55 -5.35
CA ASN A 126 11.34 2.27 -5.23
C ASN A 126 10.43 1.24 -4.53
N CYS A 127 10.59 -0.03 -4.90
CA CYS A 127 9.80 -1.16 -4.43
C CYS A 127 10.64 -2.44 -4.49
N ASP A 128 10.18 -3.54 -3.88
CA ASP A 128 10.75 -4.85 -4.24
C ASP A 128 10.49 -5.14 -5.72
N GLU A 129 11.44 -5.84 -6.36
CA GLU A 129 11.36 -6.21 -7.77
C GLU A 129 10.04 -6.94 -8.08
N PHE A 130 9.27 -6.43 -9.03
CA PHE A 130 7.93 -6.93 -9.38
C PHE A 130 6.97 -7.09 -8.19
N ALA A 131 7.12 -6.24 -7.17
CA ALA A 131 6.36 -6.29 -5.92
C ALA A 131 6.58 -7.55 -5.06
N MET A 132 7.65 -8.32 -5.32
CA MET A 132 7.95 -9.59 -4.64
C MET A 132 8.97 -9.41 -3.51
N GLY A 133 8.46 -9.16 -2.30
CA GLY A 133 9.27 -9.03 -1.09
C GLY A 133 8.55 -8.25 0.01
N SER A 134 9.14 -8.29 1.20
CA SER A 134 8.58 -7.69 2.41
C SER A 134 9.56 -6.72 3.08
N THR A 135 10.66 -6.35 2.41
CA THR A 135 11.72 -5.49 2.96
C THR A 135 12.19 -4.36 2.04
N ASN A 136 11.83 -4.38 0.75
CA ASN A 136 12.38 -3.52 -0.31
C ASN A 136 13.86 -3.79 -0.66
N GLU A 137 14.46 -4.87 -0.15
CA GLU A 137 15.86 -5.21 -0.47
C GLU A 137 16.03 -5.87 -1.84
N ASN A 138 14.96 -6.43 -2.41
CA ASN A 138 15.03 -7.09 -3.71
C ASN A 138 15.08 -6.10 -4.89
N SER A 139 14.98 -4.79 -4.64
CA SER A 139 15.11 -3.78 -5.69
C SER A 139 16.44 -3.92 -6.44
N ALA A 140 16.40 -3.98 -7.76
CA ALA A 140 17.59 -4.01 -8.59
C ALA A 140 18.40 -2.69 -8.53
N TYR A 141 17.83 -1.64 -7.92
CA TYR A 141 18.42 -0.31 -7.73
C TYR A 141 18.92 -0.09 -6.29
N GLY A 142 18.96 -1.14 -5.49
CA GLY A 142 19.40 -1.10 -4.09
C GLY A 142 18.26 -0.89 -3.09
N PRO A 143 18.52 -1.23 -1.81
CA PRO A 143 17.50 -1.19 -0.76
C PRO A 143 17.05 0.24 -0.49
N VAL A 144 15.81 0.39 -0.04
CA VAL A 144 15.29 1.62 0.56
C VAL A 144 15.61 1.56 2.06
N ALA A 145 16.04 2.67 2.64
CA ALA A 145 16.27 2.77 4.08
C ALA A 145 14.99 3.23 4.81
N ASN A 146 14.78 2.77 6.06
CA ASN A 146 13.70 3.27 6.90
C ASN A 146 14.03 4.68 7.40
N PRO A 147 13.17 5.69 7.21
CA PRO A 147 13.44 7.05 7.68
C PRO A 147 13.65 7.19 9.19
N TRP A 148 13.14 6.27 10.01
CA TRP A 148 13.34 6.26 11.47
C TRP A 148 14.74 5.79 11.90
N ASP A 149 15.35 4.93 11.10
CA ASP A 149 16.71 4.41 11.28
C ASP A 149 17.21 3.87 9.94
N TYR A 150 18.23 4.52 9.36
CA TYR A 150 18.71 4.20 8.01
C TYR A 150 19.35 2.80 7.89
N SER A 151 19.64 2.11 8.99
CA SER A 151 20.08 0.71 8.95
C SER A 151 18.92 -0.29 8.87
N LYS A 152 17.67 0.16 8.99
CA LYS A 152 16.47 -0.69 9.02
C LYS A 152 15.74 -0.71 7.70
N VAL A 153 15.00 -1.79 7.48
CA VAL A 153 14.11 -1.92 6.31
C VAL A 153 12.83 -1.09 6.52
N PRO A 154 12.28 -0.45 5.47
CA PRO A 154 10.98 0.24 5.53
C PRO A 154 9.79 -0.72 5.40
N GLY A 155 10.05 -2.02 5.24
CA GLY A 155 9.07 -3.02 4.83
C GLY A 155 8.92 -3.09 3.31
N GLY A 156 8.10 -4.03 2.83
CA GLY A 156 7.91 -4.26 1.40
C GLY A 156 6.52 -4.79 1.03
N SER A 157 6.15 -4.76 -0.24
CA SER A 157 6.97 -4.29 -1.36
C SER A 157 6.84 -2.81 -1.68
N SER A 158 5.99 -2.06 -0.97
CA SER A 158 5.85 -0.59 -1.17
C SER A 158 6.71 0.20 -0.18
N GLY A 159 7.95 -0.23 0.06
CA GLY A 159 8.86 0.39 1.03
C GLY A 159 9.17 1.84 0.69
N GLY A 160 9.48 2.14 -0.57
CA GLY A 160 9.64 3.52 -1.06
C GLY A 160 8.39 4.38 -0.80
N SER A 161 7.19 3.85 -1.08
CA SER A 161 5.92 4.55 -0.82
C SER A 161 5.72 4.90 0.65
N ALA A 162 6.13 4.04 1.60
CA ALA A 162 6.01 4.35 3.02
C ALA A 162 7.10 5.31 3.51
N ALA A 163 8.33 5.12 3.03
CA ALA A 163 9.48 5.93 3.40
C ALA A 163 9.29 7.42 3.03
N VAL A 164 8.78 7.72 1.84
CA VAL A 164 8.56 9.13 1.43
C VAL A 164 7.53 9.86 2.27
N ILE A 165 6.54 9.13 2.82
CA ILE A 165 5.50 9.72 3.69
C ILE A 165 6.04 9.95 5.09
N ALA A 166 6.82 9.00 5.62
CA ALA A 166 7.47 9.15 6.92
C ALA A 166 8.50 10.29 6.89
N ALA A 167 9.29 10.38 5.82
CA ALA A 167 10.28 11.44 5.62
C ALA A 167 9.69 12.82 5.25
N ARG A 168 8.36 12.93 5.11
CA ARG A 168 7.65 14.14 4.69
C ARG A 168 8.09 14.67 3.31
N MET A 169 8.41 13.80 2.37
CA MET A 169 8.78 14.20 1.00
C MET A 169 7.56 14.52 0.13
N VAL A 170 6.45 13.82 0.34
CA VAL A 170 5.18 14.01 -0.38
C VAL A 170 4.00 13.83 0.59
N TYR A 171 2.80 14.25 0.19
CA TYR A 171 1.60 14.14 1.04
C TYR A 171 0.95 12.77 1.02
N ALA A 172 1.04 12.09 -0.13
CA ALA A 172 0.54 10.75 -0.28
C ALA A 172 1.25 10.00 -1.43
N ALA A 173 1.22 8.68 -1.37
CA ALA A 173 1.85 7.83 -2.35
C ALA A 173 0.89 6.71 -2.78
N THR A 174 0.86 6.42 -4.07
CA THR A 174 0.22 5.18 -4.52
C THR A 174 1.10 3.99 -4.18
N ALA A 175 0.46 2.88 -3.82
CA ALA A 175 1.10 1.64 -3.44
C ALA A 175 0.27 0.45 -3.92
N THR A 176 0.81 -0.76 -3.84
CA THR A 176 0.07 -1.99 -4.16
C THR A 176 0.19 -2.98 -3.02
N ASP A 177 -0.89 -3.69 -2.73
CA ASP A 177 -0.96 -4.71 -1.69
C ASP A 177 -1.44 -6.02 -2.31
N THR A 178 -0.56 -7.02 -2.35
CA THR A 178 -0.89 -8.38 -2.80
C THR A 178 -1.04 -9.32 -1.60
N GLY A 179 -0.23 -9.14 -0.56
CA GLY A 179 -0.27 -9.93 0.68
C GLY A 179 -0.04 -9.14 1.97
N GLY A 180 0.06 -7.82 1.90
CA GLY A 180 0.50 -6.96 2.99
C GLY A 180 1.28 -5.74 2.53
N SER A 181 1.58 -5.65 1.23
CA SER A 181 2.57 -4.72 0.69
C SER A 181 2.20 -3.23 0.74
N VAL A 182 1.03 -2.85 1.26
CA VAL A 182 0.71 -1.48 1.72
C VAL A 182 0.80 -1.39 3.24
N ARG A 183 0.17 -2.35 3.92
CA ARG A 183 -0.02 -2.35 5.38
C ARG A 183 1.30 -2.54 6.13
N LEU A 184 2.11 -3.53 5.74
CA LEU A 184 3.39 -3.82 6.39
C LEU A 184 4.36 -2.63 6.29
N PRO A 185 4.65 -2.04 5.11
CA PRO A 185 5.47 -0.84 5.05
C PRO A 185 4.93 0.33 5.87
N SER A 186 3.60 0.49 5.90
CA SER A 186 2.96 1.56 6.68
C SER A 186 3.19 1.39 8.18
N ALA A 187 3.08 0.16 8.68
CA ALA A 187 3.39 -0.17 10.07
C ALA A 187 4.85 0.11 10.41
N LEU A 188 5.80 -0.36 9.58
CA LEU A 188 7.23 -0.25 9.85
C LEU A 188 7.77 1.18 9.69
N CYS A 189 7.10 2.03 8.91
CA CYS A 189 7.46 3.44 8.74
C CYS A 189 6.62 4.40 9.61
N GLY A 190 5.65 3.89 10.38
CA GLY A 190 4.83 4.71 11.28
C GLY A 190 3.86 5.65 10.56
N VAL A 191 3.31 5.22 9.44
CA VAL A 191 2.38 5.99 8.60
C VAL A 191 1.06 5.23 8.42
N SER A 192 0.06 5.88 7.83
CA SER A 192 -1.25 5.27 7.59
C SER A 192 -1.29 4.67 6.18
N GLY A 193 -1.77 3.44 6.00
CA GLY A 193 -1.91 2.83 4.68
C GLY A 193 -3.15 1.97 4.56
N ILE A 194 -3.85 2.05 3.43
CA ILE A 194 -5.09 1.31 3.17
C ILE A 194 -5.02 0.52 1.87
N LYS A 195 -5.39 -0.75 1.96
CA LYS A 195 -5.75 -1.61 0.83
C LYS A 195 -7.28 -1.68 0.77
N PRO A 196 -7.94 -1.20 -0.30
CA PRO A 196 -9.38 -1.30 -0.40
C PRO A 196 -9.81 -2.72 -0.79
N THR A 197 -11.13 -2.92 -0.89
CA THR A 197 -11.75 -4.18 -1.31
C THR A 197 -11.28 -4.57 -2.71
N TYR A 198 -11.02 -5.85 -2.95
CA TYR A 198 -10.64 -6.32 -4.28
C TYR A 198 -11.70 -5.93 -5.33
N GLY A 199 -11.26 -5.30 -6.42
CA GLY A 199 -12.14 -4.82 -7.50
C GLY A 199 -12.77 -3.44 -7.28
N SER A 200 -12.50 -2.76 -6.16
CA SER A 200 -12.95 -1.36 -5.93
C SER A 200 -12.15 -0.33 -6.75
N THR A 201 -10.85 -0.59 -6.93
CA THR A 201 -9.93 0.20 -7.75
C THR A 201 -9.48 -0.62 -8.95
N SER A 202 -9.33 0.05 -10.10
CA SER A 202 -8.85 -0.58 -11.33
C SER A 202 -7.39 -1.03 -11.18
N ARG A 203 -7.11 -2.21 -11.73
CA ARG A 203 -5.77 -2.77 -11.87
C ARG A 203 -5.17 -2.52 -13.26
N TYR A 204 -5.90 -1.85 -14.15
CA TYR A 204 -5.40 -1.50 -15.47
C TYR A 204 -4.16 -0.58 -15.39
N GLY A 205 -3.06 -1.04 -15.98
CA GLY A 205 -1.77 -0.38 -15.93
C GLY A 205 -0.98 -0.58 -14.63
N ILE A 206 -1.39 -1.52 -13.77
CA ILE A 206 -0.50 -2.05 -12.73
C ILE A 206 0.25 -3.23 -13.33
N ILE A 207 1.58 -3.24 -13.20
CA ILE A 207 2.38 -4.42 -13.55
C ILE A 207 1.99 -5.54 -12.59
N ALA A 208 1.28 -6.55 -13.12
CA ALA A 208 0.67 -7.60 -12.32
C ALA A 208 1.72 -8.52 -11.68
N PHE A 209 1.55 -8.78 -10.38
CA PHE A 209 2.21 -9.84 -9.64
C PHE A 209 1.25 -11.04 -9.55
N ALA A 210 0.22 -10.95 -8.71
CA ALA A 210 -0.79 -11.98 -8.56
C ALA A 210 -2.18 -11.36 -8.81
N SER A 211 -2.68 -11.56 -10.02
CA SER A 211 -3.88 -10.91 -10.55
C SER A 211 -5.11 -11.01 -9.64
N SER A 212 -5.31 -12.13 -8.93
CA SER A 212 -6.47 -12.34 -8.06
C SER A 212 -6.32 -11.76 -6.64
N LEU A 213 -5.18 -11.11 -6.36
CA LEU A 213 -4.80 -10.59 -5.05
C LEU A 213 -4.36 -9.12 -5.09
N ASP A 214 -3.71 -8.71 -6.19
CA ASP A 214 -3.19 -7.35 -6.38
C ASP A 214 -4.30 -6.31 -6.25
N GLN A 215 -4.10 -5.33 -5.37
CA GLN A 215 -4.98 -4.18 -5.29
C GLN A 215 -4.17 -2.88 -5.14
N ALA A 216 -4.58 -1.83 -5.85
CA ALA A 216 -4.03 -0.51 -5.65
C ALA A 216 -4.52 0.08 -4.32
N GLY A 217 -3.58 0.49 -3.49
CA GLY A 217 -3.82 1.17 -2.20
C GLY A 217 -3.09 2.50 -2.13
N ILE A 218 -3.27 3.19 -1.00
CA ILE A 218 -2.67 4.49 -0.72
C ILE A 218 -1.91 4.42 0.60
N ILE A 219 -0.78 5.12 0.67
CA ILE A 219 -0.09 5.45 1.92
C ILE A 219 -0.07 6.97 2.08
N ALA A 220 -0.44 7.44 3.27
CA ALA A 220 -0.45 8.86 3.61
C ALA A 220 -0.21 9.05 5.12
N LYS A 221 -0.10 10.30 5.56
CA LYS A 221 0.14 10.61 6.98
C LYS A 221 -1.02 10.15 7.86
N SER A 222 -2.25 10.49 7.50
CA SER A 222 -3.46 10.29 8.32
C SER A 222 -4.57 9.56 7.57
N SER A 223 -5.58 9.06 8.28
CA SER A 223 -6.80 8.48 7.69
C SER A 223 -7.57 9.49 6.84
N LYS A 224 -7.55 10.78 7.20
CA LYS A 224 -8.14 11.87 6.41
C LYS A 224 -7.44 12.02 5.06
N ASP A 225 -6.11 11.98 5.05
CA ASP A 225 -5.33 12.08 3.82
C ASP A 225 -5.49 10.81 2.95
N LEU A 226 -5.62 9.63 3.58
CA LEU A 226 -5.96 8.39 2.88
C LEU A 226 -7.32 8.51 2.17
N LEU A 227 -8.33 9.04 2.86
CA LEU A 227 -9.67 9.24 2.30
C LEU A 227 -9.64 10.14 1.06
N ASP A 228 -8.88 11.24 1.11
CA ASP A 228 -8.83 12.20 0.01
C ASP A 228 -8.34 11.58 -1.31
N LEU A 229 -7.37 10.67 -1.25
CA LEU A 229 -6.89 9.97 -2.44
C LEU A 229 -7.70 8.72 -2.78
N LEU A 230 -8.05 7.90 -1.79
CA LEU A 230 -8.75 6.64 -2.04
C LEU A 230 -10.09 6.90 -2.72
N ASP A 231 -10.87 7.85 -2.20
CA ASP A 231 -12.16 8.23 -2.77
C ASP A 231 -12.01 8.78 -4.20
N THR A 232 -10.89 9.43 -4.51
CA THR A 232 -10.60 9.94 -5.87
C THR A 232 -10.24 8.83 -6.86
N MET A 233 -9.53 7.78 -6.43
CA MET A 233 -9.05 6.73 -7.34
C MET A 233 -10.03 5.57 -7.55
N ILE A 234 -11.00 5.37 -6.65
CA ILE A 234 -12.06 4.37 -6.87
C ILE A 234 -12.94 4.73 -8.06
N GLY A 235 -13.68 3.73 -8.53
CA GLY A 235 -14.66 3.88 -9.58
C GLY A 235 -14.45 2.92 -10.74
N PHE A 236 -15.56 2.51 -11.35
CA PHE A 236 -15.56 1.54 -12.45
C PHE A 236 -14.60 1.93 -13.58
N ASP A 237 -13.94 0.93 -14.14
CA ASP A 237 -13.07 1.07 -15.31
C ASP A 237 -13.36 -0.04 -16.30
N GLY A 238 -13.92 0.30 -17.45
CA GLY A 238 -14.22 -0.65 -18.52
C GLY A 238 -12.98 -1.33 -19.12
N LYS A 239 -11.76 -0.87 -18.80
CA LYS A 239 -10.50 -1.50 -19.21
C LYS A 239 -10.05 -2.63 -18.27
N ASP A 240 -10.70 -2.80 -17.12
CA ASP A 240 -10.42 -3.86 -16.16
C ASP A 240 -11.68 -4.69 -15.88
N ALA A 241 -11.72 -5.91 -16.40
CA ALA A 241 -12.84 -6.84 -16.24
C ALA A 241 -13.11 -7.26 -14.78
N THR A 242 -12.19 -6.99 -13.85
CA THR A 242 -12.35 -7.26 -12.42
C THR A 242 -12.70 -6.02 -11.60
N CYS A 243 -12.66 -4.84 -12.22
CA CYS A 243 -13.13 -3.62 -11.58
C CYS A 243 -14.66 -3.67 -11.53
N LEU A 244 -15.21 -3.61 -10.32
CA LEU A 244 -16.65 -3.78 -10.12
C LEU A 244 -17.38 -2.49 -10.49
N ALA A 245 -18.47 -2.62 -11.26
CA ALA A 245 -19.34 -1.50 -11.58
C ALA A 245 -20.17 -1.05 -10.36
N LYS A 246 -20.46 -1.98 -9.45
CA LYS A 246 -21.21 -1.74 -8.21
C LYS A 246 -20.53 -2.40 -7.01
N CYS A 247 -20.57 -1.72 -5.88
CA CYS A 247 -20.02 -2.13 -4.59
C CYS A 247 -21.14 -2.13 -3.56
N ASN A 248 -21.66 -3.31 -3.19
CA ASN A 248 -22.89 -3.48 -2.38
C ASN A 248 -24.11 -2.79 -3.00
N ASN A 249 -24.37 -3.03 -4.30
CA ASN A 249 -25.45 -2.43 -5.10
C ASN A 249 -25.36 -0.90 -5.30
N ILE A 250 -24.37 -0.23 -4.72
CA ILE A 250 -24.08 1.19 -4.94
C ILE A 250 -23.08 1.32 -6.09
N GLU A 251 -23.23 2.31 -6.95
CA GLU A 251 -22.28 2.58 -8.03
C GLU A 251 -20.86 2.77 -7.49
N ASN A 252 -19.89 2.10 -8.12
CA ASN A 252 -18.49 2.31 -7.82
C ASN A 252 -18.05 3.62 -8.50
N GLN A 253 -18.00 4.71 -7.73
CA GLN A 253 -17.61 6.03 -8.21
C GLN A 253 -17.01 6.89 -7.07
N PRO A 254 -16.20 7.91 -7.41
CA PRO A 254 -15.72 8.89 -6.44
C PRO A 254 -16.85 9.55 -5.64
N GLY A 255 -16.58 9.92 -4.39
CA GLY A 255 -17.55 10.47 -3.44
C GLY A 255 -18.26 9.42 -2.59
N LYS A 256 -18.27 8.14 -3.01
CA LYS A 256 -18.93 7.06 -2.28
C LYS A 256 -18.30 6.86 -0.89
N ILE A 257 -17.00 6.61 -0.84
CA ILE A 257 -16.31 6.31 0.43
C ILE A 257 -16.37 7.53 1.35
N ARG A 258 -16.24 8.73 0.80
CA ARG A 258 -16.38 9.98 1.58
C ARG A 258 -17.77 10.13 2.21
N THR A 259 -18.80 9.77 1.47
CA THR A 259 -20.18 9.76 1.98
C THR A 259 -20.33 8.74 3.11
N ASP A 260 -19.79 7.54 2.94
CA ASP A 260 -19.83 6.49 3.95
C ASP A 260 -19.09 6.90 5.23
N VAL A 261 -17.88 7.46 5.13
CA VAL A 261 -17.13 8.02 6.27
C VAL A 261 -17.95 9.09 6.99
N LYS A 262 -18.53 10.05 6.25
CA LYS A 262 -19.36 11.12 6.82
C LYS A 262 -20.56 10.54 7.58
N ASN A 263 -21.20 9.51 7.03
CA ASN A 263 -22.33 8.85 7.66
C ASN A 263 -21.92 8.16 8.98
N HIS A 264 -20.77 7.46 9.00
CA HIS A 264 -20.24 6.87 10.23
C HIS A 264 -19.88 7.92 11.28
N ILE A 265 -19.13 8.97 10.91
CA ILE A 265 -18.78 10.06 11.82
C ILE A 265 -20.03 10.74 12.38
N THR A 266 -21.06 10.96 11.56
CA THR A 266 -22.33 11.54 12.01
C THR A 266 -23.03 10.64 13.03
N LYS A 267 -22.97 9.31 12.85
CA LYS A 267 -23.51 8.35 13.83
C LYS A 267 -22.68 8.39 15.13
N PHE A 268 -21.36 8.41 15.03
CA PHE A 268 -20.46 8.44 16.19
C PHE A 268 -20.67 9.69 17.05
N ASN A 269 -20.80 10.86 16.40
CA ASN A 269 -21.02 12.13 17.10
C ASN A 269 -22.36 12.20 17.86
N LYS A 270 -23.34 11.36 17.51
CA LYS A 270 -24.61 11.28 18.27
C LYS A 270 -24.46 10.56 19.62
N ASN A 271 -23.40 9.76 19.79
CA ASN A 271 -23.20 8.96 21.00
C ASN A 271 -22.39 9.69 22.10
N ASN A 272 -22.19 11.01 21.96
CA ASN A 272 -21.52 11.89 22.96
C ASN A 272 -20.18 11.30 23.47
N SER A 273 -20.08 11.03 24.77
CA SER A 273 -18.85 10.56 25.43
C SER A 273 -18.39 9.16 24.99
N TYR A 274 -19.24 8.39 24.30
CA TYR A 274 -18.91 7.04 23.82
C TYR A 274 -19.18 6.93 22.32
N PRO A 275 -18.39 7.63 21.47
CA PRO A 275 -18.65 7.74 20.04
C PRO A 275 -18.78 6.38 19.34
N LEU A 276 -18.08 5.35 19.83
CA LEU A 276 -18.04 4.02 19.24
C LEU A 276 -19.00 3.02 19.91
N LYS A 277 -19.95 3.50 20.73
CA LYS A 277 -20.99 2.66 21.33
C LYS A 277 -21.72 1.84 20.27
N GLY A 278 -21.68 0.52 20.44
CA GLY A 278 -22.32 -0.45 19.56
C GLY A 278 -21.40 -1.01 18.45
N ILE A 279 -20.16 -0.54 18.34
CA ILE A 279 -19.16 -1.16 17.45
C ILE A 279 -18.52 -2.36 18.15
N ARG A 280 -18.49 -3.50 17.46
CA ARG A 280 -17.87 -4.74 17.93
C ARG A 280 -16.52 -4.95 17.24
N ILE A 281 -15.45 -5.03 18.03
CA ILE A 281 -14.09 -5.27 17.56
C ILE A 281 -13.73 -6.73 17.82
N GLY A 282 -13.54 -7.51 16.76
CA GLY A 282 -13.07 -8.88 16.80
C GLY A 282 -11.57 -8.94 17.06
N LEU A 283 -11.18 -9.72 18.06
CA LEU A 283 -9.79 -9.99 18.42
C LEU A 283 -9.47 -11.48 18.19
N PRO A 284 -8.79 -11.84 17.08
CA PRO A 284 -8.42 -13.22 16.80
C PRO A 284 -7.39 -13.70 17.81
N LYS A 285 -7.66 -14.79 18.52
CA LYS A 285 -6.69 -15.37 19.47
C LYS A 285 -5.37 -15.77 18.78
N GLU A 286 -5.43 -16.19 17.51
CA GLU A 286 -4.28 -16.62 16.71
C GLU A 286 -3.33 -15.46 16.38
N PHE A 287 -3.76 -14.21 16.53
CA PHE A 287 -2.91 -13.05 16.30
C PHE A 287 -2.00 -12.72 17.50
N PHE A 288 -2.28 -13.27 18.69
CA PHE A 288 -1.56 -13.01 19.93
C PHE A 288 -0.88 -14.27 20.49
N GLY A 289 -0.27 -15.05 19.60
CA GLY A 289 0.54 -16.22 19.96
C GLY A 289 1.99 -15.88 20.32
N ASP A 290 2.76 -16.91 20.69
CA ASP A 290 4.11 -16.79 21.28
C ASP A 290 5.15 -16.11 20.38
N ASN A 291 4.92 -16.04 19.06
CA ASN A 291 5.83 -15.41 18.11
C ASN A 291 5.71 -13.89 18.03
N LEU A 292 4.66 -13.31 18.64
CA LEU A 292 4.45 -11.86 18.69
C LEU A 292 5.36 -11.24 19.75
N SER A 293 6.15 -10.23 19.38
CA SER A 293 6.96 -9.51 20.36
C SER A 293 6.10 -8.82 21.41
N GLU A 294 6.60 -8.79 22.64
CA GLU A 294 5.90 -8.20 23.78
C GLU A 294 5.59 -6.72 23.56
N GLU A 295 6.49 -5.96 22.93
CA GLU A 295 6.32 -4.53 22.65
C GLU A 295 5.20 -4.26 21.63
N VAL A 296 5.12 -5.09 20.57
CA VAL A 296 4.03 -5.02 19.60
C VAL A 296 2.71 -5.41 20.26
N SER A 297 2.70 -6.51 21.02
CA SER A 297 1.51 -6.99 21.73
C SER A 297 0.96 -5.91 22.67
N LYS A 298 1.81 -5.32 23.52
CA LYS A 298 1.43 -4.23 24.44
C LYS A 298 0.88 -3.02 23.72
N SER A 299 1.53 -2.58 22.64
CA SER A 299 1.10 -1.40 21.87
C SER A 299 -0.26 -1.63 21.20
N VAL A 300 -0.46 -2.80 20.60
CA VAL A 300 -1.73 -3.17 19.94
C VAL A 300 -2.86 -3.31 20.97
N ILE A 301 -2.62 -4.00 22.09
CA ILE A 301 -3.61 -4.13 23.17
C ILE A 301 -3.97 -2.75 23.73
N LYS A 302 -2.99 -1.88 23.96
CA LYS A 302 -3.25 -0.50 24.41
C LYS A 302 -4.14 0.24 23.41
N ALA A 303 -3.87 0.13 22.11
CA ALA A 303 -4.69 0.77 21.09
C ALA A 303 -6.14 0.22 21.11
N ILE A 304 -6.31 -1.09 21.28
CA ILE A 304 -7.64 -1.71 21.44
C ILE A 304 -8.35 -1.20 22.70
N CYS A 305 -7.65 -1.04 23.82
CA CYS A 305 -8.19 -0.41 25.03
C CYS A 305 -8.60 1.05 24.79
N ASP A 306 -7.85 1.80 23.97
CA ASP A 306 -8.23 3.16 23.59
C ASP A 306 -9.57 3.16 22.79
N PHE A 307 -9.80 2.16 21.91
CA PHE A 307 -11.09 1.97 21.23
C PHE A 307 -12.22 1.56 22.20
N GLU A 308 -11.93 0.71 23.18
CA GLU A 308 -12.87 0.31 24.23
C GLU A 308 -13.29 1.52 25.10
N ASN A 309 -12.33 2.39 25.45
CA ASN A 309 -12.59 3.65 26.16
C ASN A 309 -13.48 4.61 25.36
N LEU A 310 -13.45 4.54 24.02
CA LEU A 310 -14.36 5.27 23.14
C LEU A 310 -15.75 4.60 23.01
N GLY A 311 -15.98 3.46 23.67
CA GLY A 311 -17.26 2.77 23.77
C GLY A 311 -17.43 1.54 22.88
N ALA A 312 -16.40 1.12 22.15
CA ALA A 312 -16.45 -0.13 21.38
C ALA A 312 -16.44 -1.35 22.32
N SER A 313 -17.10 -2.44 21.93
CA SER A 313 -17.05 -3.72 22.65
C SER A 313 -16.03 -4.66 22.02
N ILE A 314 -15.20 -5.32 22.84
CA ILE A 314 -14.20 -6.27 22.36
C ILE A 314 -14.78 -7.69 22.39
N VAL A 315 -14.70 -8.38 21.25
CA VAL A 315 -15.19 -9.75 21.07
C VAL A 315 -14.01 -10.65 20.73
N LYS A 316 -13.76 -11.68 21.53
CA LYS A 316 -12.75 -12.70 21.19
C LYS A 316 -13.30 -13.58 20.07
N ILE A 317 -12.56 -13.68 18.97
CA ILE A 317 -12.91 -14.54 17.83
C ILE A 317 -11.79 -15.55 17.56
N SER A 318 -12.04 -16.52 16.69
CA SER A 318 -11.06 -17.54 16.30
C SER A 318 -10.96 -17.62 14.78
N LEU A 319 -9.74 -17.49 14.26
CA LEU A 319 -9.38 -17.67 12.86
C LEU A 319 -8.37 -18.83 12.76
N PRO A 320 -8.82 -20.09 12.89
CA PRO A 320 -7.93 -21.24 13.07
C PRO A 320 -7.02 -21.52 11.87
N LEU A 321 -7.36 -21.00 10.70
CA LEU A 321 -6.57 -21.16 9.47
C LEU A 321 -5.52 -20.06 9.26
N THR A 322 -5.26 -19.21 10.27
CA THR A 322 -4.29 -18.10 10.18
C THR A 322 -2.93 -18.55 9.69
N GLU A 323 -2.38 -19.65 10.23
CA GLU A 323 -1.07 -20.17 9.79
C GLU A 323 -1.09 -20.67 8.34
N LEU A 324 -2.22 -21.22 7.87
CA LEU A 324 -2.37 -21.71 6.50
C LEU A 324 -2.45 -20.59 5.47
N THR A 325 -2.60 -19.32 5.89
CA THR A 325 -2.57 -18.18 4.98
C THR A 325 -1.24 -18.07 4.24
N ILE A 326 -0.11 -18.39 4.90
CA ILE A 326 1.24 -18.35 4.33
C ILE A 326 1.37 -19.33 3.14
N PRO A 327 1.29 -20.65 3.32
CA PRO A 327 1.45 -21.58 2.21
C PRO A 327 0.39 -21.36 1.12
N THR A 328 -0.85 -21.00 1.50
CA THR A 328 -1.93 -20.71 0.54
C THR A 328 -1.57 -19.52 -0.36
N TYR A 329 -1.12 -18.42 0.23
CA TYR A 329 -0.70 -17.24 -0.52
C TYR A 329 0.49 -17.53 -1.41
N TYR A 330 1.53 -18.16 -0.87
CA TYR A 330 2.77 -18.40 -1.61
C TYR A 330 2.55 -19.31 -2.83
N VAL A 331 1.66 -20.30 -2.75
CA VAL A 331 1.27 -21.12 -3.90
C VAL A 331 0.50 -20.31 -4.94
N ILE A 332 -0.55 -19.58 -4.53
CA ILE A 332 -1.41 -18.82 -5.44
C ILE A 332 -0.62 -17.69 -6.13
N ALA A 333 0.06 -16.87 -5.34
CA ALA A 333 0.79 -15.71 -5.84
C ALA A 333 1.93 -16.13 -6.78
N SER A 334 2.67 -17.20 -6.46
CA SER A 334 3.74 -17.69 -7.34
C SER A 334 3.21 -18.31 -8.63
N ALA A 335 2.10 -19.06 -8.57
CA ALA A 335 1.43 -19.62 -9.74
C ALA A 335 0.99 -18.51 -10.71
N GLU A 336 0.33 -17.48 -10.19
CA GLU A 336 -0.12 -16.35 -10.99
C GLU A 336 1.06 -15.51 -11.52
N ALA A 337 2.11 -15.30 -10.70
CA ALA A 337 3.31 -14.61 -11.12
C ALA A 337 4.03 -15.30 -12.27
N TYR A 338 4.15 -16.64 -12.22
CA TYR A 338 4.73 -17.43 -13.31
C TYR A 338 4.04 -17.14 -14.64
N SER A 339 2.70 -17.11 -14.65
CA SER A 339 1.91 -16.79 -15.84
C SER A 339 2.02 -15.31 -16.22
N ASN A 340 1.82 -14.39 -15.27
CA ASN A 340 1.80 -12.95 -15.51
C ASN A 340 3.14 -12.42 -16.06
N LEU A 341 4.26 -12.89 -15.52
CA LEU A 341 5.61 -12.48 -15.92
C LEU A 341 6.12 -13.22 -17.17
N SER A 342 5.38 -14.17 -17.73
CA SER A 342 5.77 -14.86 -18.98
C SER A 342 5.92 -13.89 -20.17
N ARG A 343 5.19 -12.76 -20.14
CA ARG A 343 5.22 -11.71 -21.18
C ARG A 343 6.56 -10.98 -21.32
N PHE A 344 7.42 -11.05 -20.29
CA PHE A 344 8.74 -10.42 -20.31
C PHE A 344 9.73 -11.41 -20.93
N ASP A 345 9.85 -11.32 -22.24
CA ASP A 345 10.61 -12.21 -23.12
C ASP A 345 11.74 -11.47 -23.88
N GLY A 346 11.83 -10.15 -23.72
CA GLY A 346 12.75 -9.27 -24.45
C GLY A 346 12.36 -9.01 -25.90
N ILE A 347 11.20 -9.48 -26.39
CA ILE A 347 10.80 -9.35 -27.81
C ILE A 347 10.21 -7.97 -28.10
N ARG A 348 9.21 -7.55 -27.32
CA ARG A 348 8.44 -6.32 -27.62
C ARG A 348 8.96 -5.10 -26.86
N TYR A 349 9.46 -5.32 -25.64
CA TYR A 349 9.92 -4.27 -24.74
C TYR A 349 10.78 -4.88 -23.62
N GLY A 350 11.46 -4.04 -22.85
CA GLY A 350 12.30 -4.45 -21.73
C GLY A 350 13.67 -4.98 -22.15
N HIS A 351 14.33 -5.67 -21.23
CA HIS A 351 15.68 -6.19 -21.42
C HIS A 351 15.73 -7.31 -22.46
N ARG A 352 16.65 -7.20 -23.42
CA ARG A 352 17.03 -8.26 -24.36
C ARG A 352 18.52 -8.53 -24.20
N THR A 353 18.87 -9.79 -24.01
CA THR A 353 20.28 -10.23 -24.04
C THR A 353 20.95 -9.83 -25.35
N LYS A 354 22.21 -9.41 -25.28
CA LYS A 354 22.99 -9.06 -26.48
C LYS A 354 23.46 -10.29 -27.28
N ASN A 355 23.53 -11.45 -26.63
CA ASN A 355 24.23 -12.63 -27.18
C ASN A 355 23.34 -13.87 -27.16
N TYR A 356 22.78 -14.24 -28.32
CA TYR A 356 21.95 -15.43 -28.49
C TYR A 356 22.08 -16.00 -29.91
N LYS A 357 21.91 -17.32 -30.06
CA LYS A 357 21.96 -18.03 -31.35
C LYS A 357 20.57 -18.31 -31.93
N ASN A 358 19.56 -18.38 -31.08
CA ASN A 358 18.18 -18.67 -31.46
C ASN A 358 17.20 -18.02 -30.46
N ILE A 359 15.91 -18.13 -30.74
CA ILE A 359 14.85 -17.49 -29.95
C ILE A 359 14.77 -18.04 -28.51
N ASP A 360 14.97 -19.34 -28.32
CA ASP A 360 14.92 -19.97 -26.99
C ASP A 360 16.05 -19.47 -26.10
N GLU A 361 17.26 -19.34 -26.66
CA GLU A 361 18.40 -18.77 -25.96
C GLU A 361 18.18 -17.29 -25.65
N MET A 362 17.62 -16.53 -26.59
CA MET A 362 17.30 -15.11 -26.39
C MET A 362 16.36 -14.92 -25.20
N ILE A 363 15.24 -15.65 -25.17
CA ILE A 363 14.23 -15.55 -24.10
C ILE A 363 14.84 -16.00 -22.77
N THR A 364 15.51 -17.15 -22.75
CA THR A 364 16.07 -17.75 -21.53
C THR A 364 17.11 -16.83 -20.89
N LYS A 365 18.06 -16.31 -21.69
CA LYS A 365 19.09 -15.40 -21.20
C LYS A 365 18.52 -14.04 -20.80
N SER A 366 17.64 -13.44 -21.61
CA SER A 366 17.03 -12.15 -21.26
C SER A 366 16.31 -12.22 -19.92
N ARG A 367 15.54 -13.29 -19.68
CA ARG A 367 14.88 -13.54 -18.38
C ARG A 367 15.87 -13.79 -17.25
N SER A 368 16.92 -14.57 -17.50
CA SER A 368 17.93 -14.90 -16.49
C SER A 368 18.77 -13.69 -16.05
N GLU A 369 19.09 -12.81 -16.99
CA GLU A 369 19.84 -11.56 -16.81
C GLU A 369 18.98 -10.45 -16.21
N GLY A 370 17.71 -10.36 -16.63
CA GLY A 370 16.80 -9.27 -16.26
C GLY A 370 16.11 -9.45 -14.91
N PHE A 371 15.79 -10.68 -14.50
CA PHE A 371 15.13 -10.95 -13.22
C PHE A 371 16.12 -11.27 -12.09
N GLY A 372 15.88 -10.69 -10.92
CA GLY A 372 16.55 -11.02 -9.67
C GLY A 372 16.19 -12.39 -9.11
N SER A 373 16.87 -12.78 -8.02
CA SER A 373 16.78 -14.12 -7.44
C SER A 373 15.40 -14.44 -6.88
N GLU A 374 14.75 -13.49 -6.20
CA GLU A 374 13.43 -13.73 -5.61
C GLU A 374 12.36 -13.90 -6.69
N VAL A 375 12.37 -13.04 -7.72
CA VAL A 375 11.45 -13.17 -8.87
C VAL A 375 11.64 -14.51 -9.57
N LYS A 376 12.89 -14.93 -9.82
CA LYS A 376 13.18 -16.26 -10.39
C LYS A 376 12.69 -17.39 -9.48
N ARG A 377 12.87 -17.29 -8.16
CA ARG A 377 12.37 -18.28 -7.19
C ARG A 377 10.85 -18.44 -7.27
N ARG A 378 10.11 -17.32 -7.34
CA ARG A 378 8.64 -17.33 -7.49
C ARG A 378 8.18 -17.91 -8.81
N ILE A 379 8.85 -17.57 -9.90
CA ILE A 379 8.58 -18.14 -11.24
C ILE A 379 8.79 -19.66 -11.23
N LEU A 380 9.90 -20.14 -10.65
CA LEU A 380 10.19 -21.58 -10.56
C LEU A 380 9.17 -22.33 -9.68
N LEU A 381 8.80 -21.76 -8.53
CA LEU A 381 7.75 -22.32 -7.68
C LEU A 381 6.40 -22.35 -8.42
N GLY A 382 6.04 -21.27 -9.10
CA GLY A 382 4.83 -21.17 -9.91
C GLY A 382 4.77 -22.23 -11.02
N ALA A 383 5.86 -22.40 -11.76
CA ALA A 383 5.98 -23.44 -12.78
C ALA A 383 5.80 -24.84 -12.18
N HIS A 384 6.39 -25.09 -11.01
CA HIS A 384 6.29 -26.37 -10.32
C HIS A 384 4.84 -26.68 -9.89
N VAL A 385 4.16 -25.73 -9.23
CA VAL A 385 2.81 -25.94 -8.70
C VAL A 385 1.73 -25.97 -9.78
N LEU A 386 2.00 -25.43 -10.98
CA LEU A 386 1.10 -25.48 -12.14
C LEU A 386 1.39 -26.65 -13.10
N SER A 387 2.47 -27.40 -12.90
CA SER A 387 2.75 -28.58 -13.71
C SER A 387 1.67 -29.65 -13.57
N SER A 388 1.45 -30.45 -14.62
CA SER A 388 0.35 -31.44 -14.70
C SER A 388 0.26 -32.37 -13.49
N ASN A 389 1.40 -32.84 -12.97
CA ASN A 389 1.46 -33.78 -11.85
C ASN A 389 1.23 -33.14 -10.46
N ASN A 390 1.25 -31.80 -10.39
CA ASN A 390 1.25 -31.01 -9.16
C ASN A 390 0.06 -30.05 -9.05
N TYR A 391 -0.60 -29.73 -10.18
CA TYR A 391 -1.69 -28.76 -10.25
C TYR A 391 -2.80 -29.03 -9.23
N GLU A 392 -3.28 -30.27 -9.15
CA GLU A 392 -4.32 -30.63 -8.18
C GLU A 392 -3.80 -30.62 -6.74
N LYS A 393 -2.58 -31.12 -6.52
CA LYS A 393 -1.96 -31.26 -5.20
C LYS A 393 -1.69 -29.92 -4.53
N PHE A 394 -1.26 -28.92 -5.31
CA PHE A 394 -0.85 -27.62 -4.79
C PHE A 394 -1.85 -26.53 -5.15
N TYR A 395 -2.03 -26.22 -6.43
CA TYR A 395 -2.79 -25.03 -6.83
C TYR A 395 -4.29 -25.17 -6.54
N LEU A 396 -4.93 -26.29 -6.91
CA LEU A 396 -6.34 -26.51 -6.55
C LEU A 396 -6.55 -26.60 -5.05
N LYS A 397 -5.63 -27.26 -4.32
CA LYS A 397 -5.68 -27.32 -2.86
C LYS A 397 -5.59 -25.93 -2.24
N ALA A 398 -4.65 -25.09 -2.69
CA ALA A 398 -4.52 -23.71 -2.23
C ALA A 398 -5.78 -22.88 -2.54
N LYS A 399 -6.39 -23.02 -3.72
CA LYS A 399 -7.67 -22.36 -4.03
C LYS A 399 -8.80 -22.78 -3.09
N SER A 400 -8.88 -24.07 -2.76
CA SER A 400 -9.85 -24.58 -1.79
C SER A 400 -9.58 -24.01 -0.39
N THR A 401 -8.33 -24.01 0.07
CA THR A 401 -7.95 -23.42 1.36
C THR A 401 -8.24 -21.92 1.41
N ARG A 402 -7.95 -21.18 0.34
CA ARG A 402 -8.29 -19.75 0.20
C ARG A 402 -9.79 -19.51 0.38
N LYS A 403 -10.63 -20.35 -0.23
CA LYS A 403 -12.09 -20.24 -0.08
C LYS A 403 -12.49 -20.38 1.40
N THR A 404 -11.95 -21.37 2.11
CA THR A 404 -12.26 -21.57 3.54
C THR A 404 -11.77 -20.40 4.38
N ILE A 405 -10.52 -19.94 4.20
CA ILE A 405 -9.97 -18.75 4.89
C ILE A 405 -10.86 -17.53 4.67
N ALA A 406 -11.27 -17.28 3.42
CA ALA A 406 -12.12 -16.14 3.09
C ALA A 406 -13.51 -16.26 3.73
N GLN A 407 -14.04 -17.48 3.84
CA GLN A 407 -15.34 -17.75 4.43
C GLN A 407 -15.29 -17.61 5.96
N ASP A 408 -14.22 -18.02 6.62
CA ASP A 408 -14.01 -17.83 8.07
C ASP A 408 -13.98 -16.34 8.42
N LEU A 409 -13.12 -15.56 7.75
CA LEU A 409 -13.04 -14.11 7.95
C LEU A 409 -14.39 -13.41 7.70
N LYS A 410 -15.07 -13.78 6.61
CA LYS A 410 -16.39 -13.23 6.28
C LYS A 410 -17.44 -13.59 7.34
N ASN A 411 -17.43 -14.83 7.84
CA ASN A 411 -18.38 -15.27 8.85
C ASN A 411 -18.18 -14.51 10.17
N SER A 412 -16.94 -14.27 10.60
CA SER A 412 -16.67 -13.47 11.79
C SER A 412 -17.10 -12.01 11.63
N LEU A 413 -16.87 -11.40 10.46
CA LEU A 413 -17.29 -10.02 10.16
C LEU A 413 -18.81 -9.85 9.94
N LEU A 414 -19.54 -10.94 9.67
CA LEU A 414 -21.00 -10.89 9.53
C LEU A 414 -21.72 -11.20 10.83
N ASN A 415 -21.22 -12.15 11.60
CA ASN A 415 -21.95 -12.72 12.73
C ASN A 415 -21.41 -12.25 14.09
N GLU A 416 -20.10 -12.04 14.22
CA GLU A 416 -19.44 -11.87 15.53
C GLU A 416 -19.02 -10.43 15.81
N CYS A 417 -18.45 -9.75 14.81
CA CYS A 417 -17.87 -8.42 14.96
C CYS A 417 -18.09 -7.56 13.70
N ASP A 418 -17.88 -6.25 13.82
CA ASP A 418 -18.04 -5.31 12.69
C ASP A 418 -16.69 -5.03 12.00
N VAL A 419 -15.60 -5.13 12.76
CA VAL A 419 -14.21 -5.07 12.28
C VAL A 419 -13.34 -6.04 13.05
N ILE A 420 -12.27 -6.51 12.43
CA ILE A 420 -11.22 -7.32 13.08
C ILE A 420 -9.99 -6.44 13.29
N MET A 421 -9.41 -6.46 14.48
CA MET A 421 -8.20 -5.70 14.82
C MET A 421 -7.08 -6.60 15.35
N GLY A 422 -5.83 -6.19 15.10
CA GLY A 422 -4.66 -6.87 15.64
C GLY A 422 -3.33 -6.31 15.10
N PRO A 423 -2.20 -6.97 15.37
CA PRO A 423 -0.90 -6.55 14.85
C PRO A 423 -0.84 -6.60 13.32
N VAL A 424 -0.01 -5.74 12.73
CA VAL A 424 0.35 -5.83 11.31
C VAL A 424 1.53 -6.79 11.11
N SER A 425 2.52 -6.75 12.01
CA SER A 425 3.73 -7.56 11.98
C SER A 425 4.04 -8.11 13.37
N GLN A 426 4.86 -9.17 13.45
CA GLN A 426 5.26 -9.78 14.72
C GLN A 426 6.24 -8.91 15.53
N ARG A 427 7.03 -8.09 14.83
CA ARG A 427 8.12 -7.25 15.36
C ARG A 427 8.19 -5.94 14.57
N THR A 428 8.92 -4.97 15.10
CA THR A 428 9.30 -3.73 14.40
C THR A 428 10.34 -4.00 13.31
N ALA A 429 10.79 -2.94 12.63
CA ALA A 429 11.67 -3.04 11.48
C ALA A 429 13.00 -3.74 11.83
N LYS A 430 13.36 -4.74 11.03
CA LYS A 430 14.67 -5.42 11.13
C LYS A 430 15.77 -4.66 10.40
N ASN A 431 17.02 -5.07 10.60
CA ASN A 431 18.16 -4.50 9.88
C ASN A 431 18.12 -4.88 8.40
N ILE A 432 18.60 -3.98 7.54
CA ILE A 432 18.94 -4.31 6.15
C ILE A 432 20.05 -5.38 6.20
N GLY A 433 19.89 -6.42 5.38
CA GLY A 433 20.80 -7.57 5.31
C GLY A 433 20.50 -8.70 6.31
N ASP A 434 19.58 -8.51 7.26
CA ASP A 434 19.16 -9.56 8.20
C ASP A 434 18.16 -10.53 7.55
N ASN A 435 18.63 -11.24 6.52
CA ASN A 435 17.89 -12.26 5.76
C ASN A 435 18.34 -13.67 6.16
N SER A 436 18.48 -13.89 7.48
CA SER A 436 19.07 -15.10 8.08
C SER A 436 18.39 -16.43 7.69
N SER A 437 17.17 -16.39 7.12
CA SER A 437 16.65 -17.41 6.19
C SER A 437 15.37 -16.88 5.51
N ASN A 438 15.16 -17.15 4.21
CA ASN A 438 13.97 -16.69 3.46
C ASN A 438 12.62 -17.05 4.12
N THR A 439 12.60 -18.06 5.00
CA THR A 439 11.39 -18.52 5.72
C THR A 439 10.90 -17.51 6.75
N LEU A 440 11.78 -16.71 7.36
CA LEU A 440 11.41 -15.72 8.38
C LEU A 440 10.69 -14.50 7.78
N ASP A 441 11.03 -14.10 6.54
CA ASP A 441 10.34 -13.00 5.87
C ASP A 441 8.89 -13.34 5.53
N TRP A 442 8.59 -14.61 5.30
CA TRP A 442 7.23 -15.06 5.02
C TRP A 442 6.35 -15.03 6.27
N LEU A 443 6.96 -15.15 7.46
CA LEU A 443 6.26 -14.98 8.74
C LEU A 443 5.91 -13.51 9.01
N ALA A 444 6.67 -12.55 8.47
CA ALA A 444 6.39 -11.13 8.64
C ALA A 444 5.02 -10.74 8.07
N ASP A 445 4.55 -11.43 7.02
CA ASP A 445 3.27 -11.16 6.37
C ASP A 445 2.09 -11.90 7.03
N MET A 446 2.31 -12.77 8.02
CA MET A 446 1.32 -13.73 8.52
C MET A 446 -0.06 -13.08 8.82
N TYR A 447 -0.06 -11.93 9.49
CA TYR A 447 -1.29 -11.24 9.89
C TYR A 447 -1.96 -10.48 8.74
N THR A 448 -1.26 -10.18 7.65
CA THR A 448 -1.80 -9.40 6.53
C THR A 448 -2.36 -10.28 5.41
N LEU A 449 -1.89 -11.51 5.27
CA LEU A 449 -2.25 -12.41 4.16
C LEU A 449 -3.73 -12.77 4.11
N GLY A 450 -4.36 -13.00 5.26
CA GLY A 450 -5.77 -13.43 5.34
C GLY A 450 -6.71 -12.45 4.63
N ALA A 451 -6.59 -11.15 4.89
CA ALA A 451 -7.42 -10.13 4.26
C ALA A 451 -7.21 -10.05 2.73
N SER A 452 -5.98 -10.24 2.24
CA SER A 452 -5.71 -10.26 0.80
C SER A 452 -6.26 -11.51 0.12
N LEU A 453 -6.09 -12.68 0.73
CA LEU A 453 -6.69 -13.93 0.26
C LEU A 453 -8.22 -13.82 0.19
N ALA A 454 -8.83 -13.16 1.16
CA ALA A 454 -10.27 -12.91 1.20
C ALA A 454 -10.71 -11.75 0.28
N GLY A 455 -9.82 -10.89 -0.18
CA GLY A 455 -10.18 -9.69 -0.95
C GLY A 455 -10.86 -8.59 -0.12
N LEU A 456 -10.73 -8.64 1.21
CA LEU A 456 -11.33 -7.69 2.17
C LEU A 456 -10.54 -6.37 2.24
N PRO A 457 -11.18 -5.22 2.50
CA PRO A 457 -10.46 -4.00 2.79
C PRO A 457 -9.73 -4.10 4.13
N ALA A 458 -8.50 -3.61 4.19
CA ALA A 458 -7.70 -3.60 5.39
C ALA A 458 -6.74 -2.41 5.40
N MET A 459 -6.49 -1.85 6.58
CA MET A 459 -5.57 -0.74 6.74
C MET A 459 -4.62 -0.93 7.93
N SER A 460 -3.51 -0.20 7.90
CA SER A 460 -2.58 -0.04 9.00
C SER A 460 -2.57 1.42 9.44
N ILE A 461 -2.63 1.65 10.75
CA ILE A 461 -2.38 2.96 11.37
C ILE A 461 -1.32 2.83 12.46
N PRO A 462 -0.48 3.85 12.71
CA PRO A 462 0.51 3.79 13.76
C PRO A 462 -0.15 3.81 15.14
N CYS A 463 0.31 2.96 16.05
CA CYS A 463 -0.27 2.78 17.39
C CYS A 463 0.74 2.79 18.54
N GLY A 464 2.03 2.96 18.24
CA GLY A 464 3.09 3.00 19.25
C GLY A 464 4.47 2.93 18.64
N PHE A 465 5.46 2.82 19.52
CA PHE A 465 6.86 2.60 19.19
C PHE A 465 7.45 1.54 20.13
N ASP A 466 8.45 0.80 19.65
CA ASP A 466 9.25 -0.06 20.53
C ASP A 466 10.30 0.76 21.33
N ASN A 467 11.08 0.07 22.16
CA ASN A 467 12.14 0.68 22.97
C ASN A 467 13.29 1.26 22.13
N ASN A 468 13.42 0.88 20.86
CA ASN A 468 14.38 1.44 19.91
C ASN A 468 13.78 2.58 19.08
N ASN A 469 12.60 3.08 19.47
CA ASN A 469 11.88 4.14 18.77
C ASN A 469 11.54 3.78 17.32
N LEU A 470 11.28 2.49 17.05
CA LEU A 470 10.77 2.02 15.78
C LEU A 470 9.24 1.92 15.82
N PRO A 471 8.52 2.35 14.76
CA PRO A 471 7.07 2.38 14.77
C PRO A 471 6.41 0.99 14.82
N ILE A 472 5.23 0.95 15.43
CA ILE A 472 4.35 -0.22 15.50
C ILE A 472 3.00 0.13 14.86
N GLY A 473 2.46 -0.78 14.05
CA GLY A 473 1.18 -0.61 13.37
C GLY A 473 0.06 -1.48 13.92
N LEU A 474 -1.14 -0.89 14.05
CA LEU A 474 -2.40 -1.57 14.27
C LEU A 474 -3.07 -1.86 12.92
N GLN A 475 -3.47 -3.11 12.71
CA GLN A 475 -4.27 -3.52 11.55
C GLN A 475 -5.76 -3.41 11.88
N ILE A 476 -6.55 -2.89 10.95
CA ILE A 476 -8.01 -2.87 11.00
C ILE A 476 -8.54 -3.47 9.69
N ILE A 477 -9.28 -4.58 9.79
CA ILE A 477 -9.88 -5.30 8.67
C ILE A 477 -11.38 -5.06 8.71
N GLY A 478 -11.93 -4.54 7.62
CA GLY A 478 -13.37 -4.34 7.44
C GLY A 478 -14.01 -5.42 6.57
N ASN A 479 -15.33 -5.39 6.48
CA ASN A 479 -16.06 -6.24 5.53
C ASN A 479 -16.01 -5.64 4.11
N TYR A 480 -16.46 -6.42 3.11
CA TYR A 480 -16.45 -5.98 1.71
C TYR A 480 -17.16 -4.63 1.53
N PHE A 481 -16.42 -3.69 0.95
CA PHE A 481 -16.84 -2.32 0.66
C PHE A 481 -17.15 -1.43 1.88
N ASP A 482 -16.62 -1.80 3.06
CA ASP A 482 -16.72 -1.01 4.29
C ASP A 482 -15.44 -0.20 4.56
N GLU A 483 -14.77 0.29 3.52
CA GLU A 483 -13.63 1.22 3.67
C GLU A 483 -14.03 2.45 4.50
N GLY A 484 -15.28 2.90 4.36
CA GLY A 484 -15.81 4.03 5.12
C GLY A 484 -15.82 3.81 6.63
N LEU A 485 -16.13 2.59 7.09
CA LEU A 485 -16.12 2.26 8.52
C LEU A 485 -14.69 2.26 9.08
N ILE A 486 -13.76 1.55 8.43
CA ILE A 486 -12.38 1.44 8.93
C ILE A 486 -11.65 2.79 8.91
N LEU A 487 -11.93 3.64 7.91
CA LEU A 487 -11.41 5.02 7.86
C LEU A 487 -12.00 5.90 8.97
N ALA A 488 -13.31 5.80 9.24
CA ALA A 488 -13.95 6.56 10.30
C ALA A 488 -13.46 6.14 11.70
N LEU A 489 -13.28 4.83 11.95
CA LEU A 489 -12.69 4.33 13.20
C LEU A 489 -11.25 4.84 13.38
N SER A 490 -10.47 4.80 12.30
CA SER A 490 -9.10 5.33 12.30
C SER A 490 -9.06 6.83 12.58
N ASP A 491 -10.00 7.61 12.03
CA ASP A 491 -10.13 9.04 12.32
C ASP A 491 -10.41 9.29 13.81
N CYS A 492 -11.36 8.56 14.41
CA CYS A 492 -11.64 8.66 15.85
C CYS A 492 -10.38 8.37 16.69
N TYR A 493 -9.66 7.30 16.37
CA TYR A 493 -8.42 6.95 17.08
C TYR A 493 -7.31 7.99 16.89
N GLN A 494 -7.16 8.52 15.68
CA GLN A 494 -6.18 9.57 15.38
C GLN A 494 -6.55 10.93 15.99
N ASN A 495 -7.82 11.18 16.35
CA ASN A 495 -8.20 12.40 17.07
C ASN A 495 -7.83 12.35 18.56
N ILE A 496 -7.70 11.16 19.17
CA ILE A 496 -7.30 11.00 20.58
C ILE A 496 -5.83 10.62 20.78
N THR A 497 -5.12 10.31 19.70
CA THR A 497 -3.68 9.99 19.70
C THR A 497 -2.90 10.92 18.78
N ASN A 498 -1.58 10.88 18.83
CA ASN A 498 -0.71 11.68 17.96
C ASN A 498 0.32 10.86 17.18
N TRP A 499 0.18 9.52 17.15
CA TRP A 499 1.15 8.64 16.48
C TRP A 499 1.37 9.00 15.01
N HIS A 500 0.28 9.25 14.27
CA HIS A 500 0.32 9.70 12.88
C HIS A 500 0.95 11.10 12.66
N LYS A 501 1.09 11.88 13.73
CA LYS A 501 1.77 13.18 13.73
C LYS A 501 3.27 13.06 14.00
N GLN A 502 3.72 11.92 14.54
CA GLN A 502 5.14 11.65 14.73
C GLN A 502 5.83 11.46 13.38
N TYR A 503 7.09 11.88 13.29
CA TYR A 503 7.94 11.69 12.12
C TYR A 503 9.41 11.69 12.54
N PRO A 504 10.30 11.08 11.74
CA PRO A 504 11.73 11.09 12.03
C PRO A 504 12.28 12.52 12.04
N LYS A 505 13.15 12.82 13.02
CA LYS A 505 13.81 14.12 13.15
C LYS A 505 15.07 14.17 12.26
N ILE A 506 14.85 14.23 10.95
CA ILE A 506 15.88 14.20 9.88
C ILE A 506 15.93 15.47 9.04
#